data_AF-A0A1J5P2U4-F1
#
_entry.id   AF-A0A1J5P2U4-F1
#
_cell.length_a   1.000
_cell.length_b   1.000
_cell.length_c   1.000
_cell.angle_alpha   90.00
_cell.angle_beta   90.00
_cell.angle_gamma   90.00
#
_symmetry.space_group_name_H-M   'P 1'
#
loop_
_entity.id
_entity.type
_entity.pdbx_description
1 polymer ?
#
loop_
_entity_poly.entity_id
_entity_poly.type
_entity_poly.pdbx_seq_one_letter_code
_entity_poly.pdbx_strand_id
1 'polypeptide(L)'
;MEIPSFRKIMMATRLPRPLRRLSWLLGLNVGRMYANNFGSFGVTSVAAYGPGELQALSPGPFLVSYGVVGPDQSIDVIIRWDHRVTDAAFIAKALARLEQVLNTEISAELRGNPSPEAAKVTRVAAT
;
A
#
# COMPACT_ATOMS: atom_id res chain seq x y z
N MET A 1 -6.22 14.99 12.08
CA MET A 1 -5.95 14.00 11.01
C MET A 1 -5.42 14.75 9.79
N GLU A 2 -4.11 14.72 9.57
CA GLU A 2 -3.43 15.57 8.57
C GLU A 2 -3.59 15.09 7.11
N ILE A 3 -4.06 13.87 6.89
CA ILE A 3 -4.13 13.27 5.55
C ILE A 3 -5.49 13.58 4.88
N PRO A 4 -5.54 14.34 3.77
CA PRO A 4 -6.80 14.74 3.13
C PRO A 4 -7.65 13.58 2.60
N SER A 5 -7.02 12.53 2.08
CA SER A 5 -7.72 11.31 1.59
C SER A 5 -8.40 10.57 2.73
N PHE A 6 -7.73 10.44 3.88
CA PHE A 6 -8.29 9.81 5.07
C PHE A 6 -9.50 10.58 5.59
N ARG A 7 -9.42 11.92 5.63
CA ARG A 7 -10.56 12.78 5.99
C ARG A 7 -11.75 12.57 5.06
N LYS A 8 -11.54 12.44 3.75
CA LYS A 8 -12.61 12.17 2.77
C LYS A 8 -13.29 10.83 3.04
N ILE A 9 -12.52 9.79 3.31
CA ILE A 9 -13.05 8.46 3.64
C ILE A 9 -13.87 8.53 4.93
N MET A 10 -13.36 9.21 5.97
CA MET A 10 -14.08 9.40 7.23
C MET A 10 -15.37 10.21 7.08
N MET A 11 -15.42 11.17 6.15
CA MET A 11 -16.66 11.89 5.83
C MET A 11 -17.67 10.97 5.15
N ALA A 12 -17.23 10.13 4.20
CA ALA A 12 -18.10 9.17 3.52
C ALA A 12 -18.67 8.10 4.48
N THR A 13 -17.90 7.65 5.48
CA THR A 13 -18.36 6.64 6.44
C THR A 13 -19.41 7.16 7.42
N ARG A 14 -19.42 8.47 7.70
CA ARG A 14 -20.39 9.15 8.59
C ARG A 14 -21.74 9.43 7.93
N LEU A 15 -21.88 9.23 6.62
CA LEU A 15 -23.16 9.42 5.91
C LEU A 15 -24.19 8.34 6.32
N PRO A 16 -25.49 8.68 6.34
CA PRO A 16 -26.58 7.70 6.45
C PRO A 16 -26.43 6.59 5.42
N ARG A 17 -26.83 5.36 5.78
CA ARG A 17 -26.66 4.14 4.96
C ARG A 17 -26.96 4.31 3.45
N PRO A 18 -28.06 4.96 3.00
CA PRO A 18 -28.33 5.11 1.57
C PRO A 18 -27.30 6.02 0.88
N LEU A 19 -26.99 7.17 1.47
CA LEU A 19 -26.01 8.12 0.93
C LEU A 19 -24.61 7.54 0.93
N ARG A 20 -24.26 6.78 1.97
CA ARG A 20 -22.98 6.07 2.05
C ARG A 20 -22.84 5.04 0.93
N ARG A 21 -23.88 4.25 0.65
CA ARG A 21 -23.85 3.29 -0.48
C ARG A 21 -23.67 4.02 -1.81
N LEU A 22 -24.39 5.12 -2.02
CA LEU A 22 -24.27 5.92 -3.23
C LEU A 22 -22.87 6.53 -3.38
N SER A 23 -22.29 7.05 -2.29
CA SER A 23 -20.94 7.63 -2.34
C SER A 23 -19.87 6.60 -2.71
N TRP A 24 -19.97 5.38 -2.17
CA TRP A 24 -19.06 4.29 -2.54
C TRP A 24 -19.28 3.81 -3.97
N LEU A 25 -20.54 3.69 -4.41
CA LEU A 25 -20.87 3.30 -5.76
C LEU A 25 -20.32 4.31 -6.78
N LEU A 26 -20.52 5.61 -6.58
CA LEU A 26 -19.97 6.64 -7.45
C LEU A 26 -18.44 6.69 -7.37
N GLY A 27 -17.87 6.63 -6.16
CA GLY A 27 -16.42 6.69 -5.96
C GLY A 27 -15.67 5.54 -6.63
N LEU A 28 -16.26 4.34 -6.65
CA LEU A 28 -15.64 3.15 -7.24
C LEU A 28 -15.93 2.96 -8.73
N ASN A 29 -17.07 3.46 -9.24
CA ASN A 29 -17.47 3.21 -10.64
C ASN A 29 -17.20 4.39 -11.58
N VAL A 30 -17.03 5.62 -11.07
CA VAL A 30 -16.70 6.78 -11.91
C VAL A 30 -15.19 6.84 -12.09
N GLY A 31 -14.70 6.58 -13.31
CA GLY A 31 -13.27 6.44 -13.60
C GLY A 31 -12.38 7.59 -13.08
N ARG A 32 -12.83 8.85 -13.21
CA ARG A 32 -12.11 10.01 -12.66
C ARG A 32 -12.04 9.98 -11.13
N MET A 33 -13.10 9.54 -10.46
CA MET A 33 -13.13 9.46 -8.98
C MET A 33 -12.31 8.27 -8.49
N TYR A 34 -12.37 7.14 -9.19
CA TYR A 34 -11.59 5.94 -8.91
C TYR A 34 -10.09 6.23 -9.02
N ALA A 35 -9.65 6.75 -10.17
CA ALA A 35 -8.24 7.05 -10.41
C ALA A 35 -7.68 8.11 -9.44
N ASN A 36 -8.48 9.11 -9.07
CA ASN A 36 -8.02 10.20 -8.21
C ASN A 36 -8.01 9.86 -6.71
N ASN A 37 -8.79 8.88 -6.25
CA ASN A 37 -8.96 8.62 -4.81
C ASN A 37 -8.60 7.20 -4.37
N PHE A 38 -8.69 6.19 -5.24
CA PHE A 38 -8.50 4.78 -4.87
C PHE A 38 -7.28 4.14 -5.51
N GLY A 39 -6.91 4.54 -6.73
CA GLY A 39 -5.78 3.95 -7.46
C GLY A 39 -5.99 2.48 -7.82
N SER A 40 -4.94 1.80 -8.26
CA SER A 40 -5.01 0.38 -8.70
C SER A 40 -4.65 -0.61 -7.60
N PHE A 41 -3.69 -0.24 -6.75
CA PHE A 41 -3.24 -1.05 -5.61
C PHE A 41 -2.76 -0.11 -4.49
N GLY A 42 -2.87 -0.56 -3.25
CA GLY A 42 -2.29 0.12 -2.10
C GLY A 42 -0.93 -0.47 -1.74
N VAL A 43 0.00 0.38 -1.29
CA VAL A 43 1.22 -0.05 -0.60
C VAL A 43 1.22 0.58 0.78
N THR A 44 1.43 -0.24 1.81
CA THR A 44 1.47 0.21 3.19
C THR A 44 2.63 -0.43 3.93
N SER A 45 3.16 0.27 4.93
CA SER A 45 4.22 -0.22 5.79
C SER A 45 3.86 0.00 7.24
N VAL A 46 4.05 -1.04 8.04
CA VAL A 46 4.03 -0.93 9.51
C VAL A 46 5.46 -0.95 10.06
N ALA A 47 6.47 -1.06 9.20
CA ALA A 47 7.87 -1.21 9.59
C ALA A 47 8.35 -0.10 10.55
N ALA A 48 7.85 1.12 10.38
CA ALA A 48 8.20 2.25 11.26
C ALA A 48 7.72 2.09 12.72
N TYR A 49 6.71 1.25 12.97
CA TYR A 49 6.08 1.05 14.28
C TYR A 49 6.42 -0.29 14.94
N GLY A 50 7.31 -1.07 14.33
CA GLY A 50 7.79 -2.36 14.84
C GLY A 50 7.19 -3.58 14.12
N PRO A 51 7.55 -4.79 14.58
CA PRO A 51 6.97 -6.03 14.08
C PRO A 51 5.50 -6.10 14.50
N GLY A 52 4.62 -5.68 13.60
CA GLY A 52 3.18 -5.60 13.83
C GLY A 52 2.40 -6.36 12.78
N GLU A 53 1.20 -6.80 13.16
CA GLU A 53 0.28 -7.53 12.32
C GLU A 53 0.01 -6.77 11.01
N LEU A 54 0.42 -7.34 9.89
CA LEU A 54 0.38 -6.73 8.55
C LEU A 54 -1.06 -6.64 8.01
N GLN A 55 -2.10 -6.57 8.85
CA GLN A 55 -3.53 -6.60 8.50
C GLN A 55 -4.15 -5.21 8.25
N ALA A 56 -3.54 -4.43 7.36
CA ALA A 56 -4.20 -3.25 6.81
C ALA A 56 -5.42 -3.62 5.94
N LEU A 57 -6.53 -2.89 6.10
CA LEU A 57 -7.70 -3.01 5.24
C LEU A 57 -7.67 -1.89 4.19
N SER A 58 -7.91 -2.24 2.92
CA SER A 58 -8.01 -1.29 1.82
C SER A 58 -9.36 -1.44 1.11
N PRO A 59 -9.96 -0.35 0.59
CA PRO A 59 -11.12 -0.43 -0.28
C PRO A 59 -10.83 -1.12 -1.63
N GLY A 60 -9.56 -1.16 -2.05
CA GLY A 60 -9.14 -1.76 -3.30
C GLY A 60 -8.89 -3.27 -3.21
N PRO A 61 -8.95 -3.99 -4.35
CA PRO A 61 -8.81 -5.44 -4.39
C PRO A 61 -7.37 -5.93 -4.16
N PHE A 62 -6.37 -5.04 -4.17
CA PHE A 62 -4.96 -5.38 -3.98
C PHE A 62 -4.30 -4.45 -2.97
N LEU A 63 -3.63 -5.03 -1.99
CA LEU A 63 -2.89 -4.31 -0.96
C LEU A 63 -1.59 -5.02 -0.64
N VAL A 64 -0.47 -4.35 -0.89
CA VAL A 64 0.87 -4.81 -0.55
C VAL A 64 1.26 -4.21 0.80
N SER A 65 1.65 -5.07 1.75
CA SER A 65 2.14 -4.68 3.08
C SER A 65 3.54 -5.24 3.29
N TYR A 66 4.47 -4.45 3.81
CA TYR A 66 5.81 -4.93 4.15
C TYR A 66 6.20 -4.64 5.61
N GLY A 67 6.98 -5.55 6.18
CA GLY A 67 7.43 -5.55 7.56
C GLY A 67 8.76 -4.82 7.79
N VAL A 68 9.25 -4.91 9.03
CA VAL A 68 10.60 -4.48 9.41
C VAL A 68 11.67 -5.38 8.77
N VAL A 69 12.86 -4.83 8.58
CA VAL A 69 14.03 -5.60 8.13
C VAL A 69 14.42 -6.59 9.22
N GLY A 70 14.47 -7.88 8.87
CA GLY A 70 14.88 -8.96 9.73
C GLY A 70 16.39 -8.97 10.01
N PRO A 71 16.86 -9.77 10.97
CA PRO A 71 18.27 -9.89 11.32
C PRO A 71 19.14 -10.46 10.18
N ASP A 72 18.52 -11.18 9.25
CA ASP A 72 19.11 -11.73 8.03
C ASP A 72 19.09 -10.75 6.84
N GLN A 73 18.70 -9.49 7.08
CA GLN A 73 18.48 -8.47 6.04
C GLN A 73 17.35 -8.81 5.06
N SER A 74 16.43 -9.70 5.43
CA SER A 74 15.21 -9.95 4.66
C SER A 74 14.06 -9.03 5.08
N ILE A 75 13.04 -8.90 4.23
CA ILE A 75 11.80 -8.17 4.53
C ILE A 75 10.62 -9.04 4.15
N ASP A 76 9.72 -9.27 5.10
CA ASP A 76 8.46 -9.95 4.82
C ASP A 76 7.51 -9.03 4.04
N VAL A 77 7.04 -9.51 2.88
CA VAL A 77 6.07 -8.83 2.03
C VAL A 77 4.83 -9.69 1.88
N ILE A 78 3.66 -9.10 2.15
CA ILE A 78 2.36 -9.75 2.05
C ILE A 78 1.50 -8.98 1.06
N ILE A 79 0.96 -9.68 0.06
CA ILE A 79 -0.12 -9.15 -0.77
C ILE A 79 -1.43 -9.71 -0.24
N ARG A 80 -2.34 -8.82 0.15
CA ARG A 80 -3.76 -9.15 0.31
C ARG A 80 -4.48 -8.87 -1.00
N TRP A 81 -5.31 -9.82 -1.40
CA TRP A 81 -6.15 -9.68 -2.56
C TRP A 81 -7.56 -10.20 -2.31
N ASP A 82 -8.50 -9.75 -3.13
CA ASP A 82 -9.83 -10.34 -3.21
C ASP A 82 -9.79 -11.59 -4.11
N HIS A 83 -10.00 -12.77 -3.51
CA HIS A 83 -10.07 -14.05 -4.22
C HIS A 83 -11.20 -14.14 -5.25
N ARG A 84 -12.18 -13.23 -5.21
CA ARG A 84 -13.24 -13.14 -6.24
C ARG A 84 -12.76 -12.53 -7.54
N VAL A 85 -11.67 -11.76 -7.49
CA VAL A 85 -11.16 -10.99 -8.64
C VAL A 85 -10.01 -11.72 -9.32
N THR A 86 -9.13 -12.36 -8.55
CA THR A 86 -7.91 -13.02 -9.05
C THR A 86 -7.57 -14.29 -8.30
N ASP A 87 -7.02 -15.26 -9.04
CA ASP A 87 -6.53 -16.53 -8.50
C ASP A 87 -5.19 -16.40 -7.76
N ALA A 88 -4.95 -17.30 -6.81
CA ALA A 88 -3.73 -17.36 -6.01
C ALA A 88 -2.46 -17.58 -6.85
N ALA A 89 -2.53 -18.36 -7.94
CA ALA A 89 -1.35 -18.63 -8.77
C ALA A 89 -0.83 -17.36 -9.44
N PHE A 90 -1.72 -16.43 -9.80
CA PHE A 90 -1.31 -15.14 -10.37
C PHE A 90 -0.56 -14.29 -9.33
N ILE A 91 -1.07 -14.24 -8.09
CA ILE A 91 -0.46 -13.48 -7.01
C ILE A 91 0.89 -14.08 -6.60
N ALA A 92 1.01 -15.40 -6.56
CA ALA A 92 2.28 -16.08 -6.29
C ALA A 92 3.34 -15.74 -7.35
N LYS A 93 2.97 -15.75 -8.64
CA LYS A 93 3.87 -15.35 -9.73
C LYS A 93 4.27 -13.88 -9.62
N ALA A 94 3.32 -13.00 -9.27
CA ALA A 94 3.60 -11.58 -9.08
C ALA A 94 4.57 -11.33 -7.91
N LEU A 95 4.39 -12.02 -6.78
CA LEU A 95 5.31 -11.97 -5.63
C LEU A 95 6.71 -12.48 -5.99
N ALA A 96 6.81 -13.63 -6.66
CA ALA A 96 8.11 -14.17 -7.08
C ALA A 96 8.84 -13.24 -8.05
N ARG A 97 8.11 -12.62 -9.00
CA ARG A 97 8.72 -11.65 -9.92
C ARG A 97 9.13 -10.37 -9.19
N LEU A 98 8.34 -9.91 -8.22
CA LEU A 98 8.69 -8.76 -7.39
C LEU A 98 9.99 -9.02 -6.61
N GLU A 99 10.07 -10.15 -5.92
CA GLU A 99 11.28 -10.58 -5.21
C GLU A 99 12.49 -10.63 -6.13
N GLN A 100 12.34 -11.23 -7.32
CA GLN A 100 13.40 -11.30 -8.31
C GLN A 100 13.88 -9.90 -8.70
N VAL A 101 12.98 -9.02 -9.13
CA VAL A 101 13.32 -7.66 -9.62
C VAL A 101 13.95 -6.82 -8.52
N LEU A 102 13.45 -6.91 -7.29
CA LEU A 102 14.01 -6.20 -6.14
C LEU A 102 15.45 -6.67 -5.84
N ASN A 103 15.68 -7.98 -5.86
CA ASN A 103 16.99 -8.55 -5.54
C ASN A 103 17.99 -8.48 -6.69
N THR A 104 17.56 -8.28 -7.94
CA THR A 104 18.44 -8.15 -9.11
C THR A 104 18.52 -6.72 -9.62
N GLU A 105 17.57 -6.31 -10.45
CA GLU A 105 17.60 -5.08 -11.24
C GLU A 105 17.70 -3.85 -10.33
N ILE A 106 16.83 -3.78 -9.31
CA ILE A 106 16.79 -2.63 -8.38
C ILE A 106 18.00 -2.62 -7.44
N SER A 107 18.43 -3.78 -6.93
CA SER A 107 19.60 -3.84 -6.05
C SER A 107 20.89 -3.44 -6.79
N ALA A 108 21.02 -3.84 -8.05
CA ALA A 108 22.13 -3.45 -8.92
C ALA A 108 22.13 -1.94 -9.19
N GLU A 109 20.96 -1.36 -9.49
CA GLU A 109 20.80 0.09 -9.69
C GLU A 109 21.22 0.89 -8.44
N LEU A 110 20.76 0.48 -7.26
CA LEU A 110 21.09 1.15 -6.00
C LEU A 110 22.57 1.06 -5.63
N ARG A 111 23.26 -0.04 -5.99
CA ARG A 111 24.71 -0.20 -5.77
C ARG A 111 25.56 0.52 -6.81
N GLY A 112 25.05 0.67 -8.03
CA GLY A 112 25.73 1.35 -9.13
C GLY A 112 25.68 2.88 -9.05
N ASN A 113 24.74 3.43 -8.28
CA ASN A 113 24.67 4.85 -7.99
C ASN A 113 25.53 5.20 -6.76
N PRO A 114 26.55 6.09 -6.87
CA PRO A 114 27.18 6.67 -5.69
C PRO A 114 26.11 7.43 -4.89
N SER A 115 26.00 7.08 -3.61
CA SER A 115 25.01 7.53 -2.62
C SER A 115 24.33 8.88 -2.92
N PRO A 116 22.99 8.97 -2.88
CA PRO A 116 22.35 10.26 -2.68
C PRO A 116 22.77 10.76 -1.30
N GLU A 117 23.64 11.75 -1.31
CA GLU A 117 24.01 12.61 -0.19
C GLU A 117 22.82 12.77 0.77
N ALA A 118 22.96 12.18 1.96
CA ALA A 118 22.12 12.31 3.13
C ALA A 118 20.62 12.50 2.83
N ALA A 119 19.87 11.38 2.74
CA ALA A 119 18.43 11.39 2.89
C ALA A 119 18.05 12.29 4.09
N LYS A 120 17.49 13.47 3.80
CA LYS A 120 17.01 14.42 4.80
C LYS A 120 16.00 13.69 5.68
N VAL A 121 16.44 13.30 6.88
CA VAL A 121 15.60 12.76 7.94
C VAL A 121 14.60 13.86 8.30
N THR A 122 13.45 13.86 7.64
CA THR A 122 12.32 14.71 7.97
C THR A 122 11.70 14.11 9.23
N ARG A 123 12.17 14.56 10.40
CA ARG A 123 11.51 14.26 11.66
C ARG A 123 10.16 14.95 11.65
N VAL A 124 9.10 14.20 11.37
CA VAL A 124 7.73 14.65 11.64
C VAL A 124 7.54 14.52 13.14
N ALA A 125 7.69 15.63 13.86
CA ALA A 125 7.30 15.73 15.26
C ALA A 125 5.76 15.75 15.31
N ALA A 126 5.15 14.68 15.78
CA ALA A 126 3.76 14.71 16.19
C ALA A 126 3.69 15.35 17.58
N THR A 127 3.01 16.49 17.68
CA THR A 127 2.48 17.06 18.94
C THR A 127 1.00 16.71 19.02
#